data_AF-A0AAV2H6D7-F1
#
_entry.id   AF-A0AAV2H6D7-F1
#
_cell.length_a   1.000
_cell.length_b   1.000
_cell.length_c   1.000
_cell.angle_alpha   90.00
_cell.angle_beta   90.00
_cell.angle_gamma   90.00
#
_symmetry.space_group_name_H-M   'P 1'
#
loop_
_entity.id
_entity.type
_entity.pdbx_description
1 polymer ?
#
loop_
_entity_poly.entity_id
_entity_poly.type
_entity_poly.pdbx_seq_one_letter_code
_entity_poly.pdbx_strand_id
1 'polypeptide(L)'
;MSKHTNLFYTVEVGDSTFTILKRYQHLRPIGSGAQGIVCAACDTLTDTNVAIKKLSRPFQNVTHAKRAYREFVLMKLVNHKNIIGLLNAFTPQKSLESFQDVYLVMELMDANLCQVIQMDLDHERMSYLLYQMLCGIKHLHSAGIIHRDLKPSNIVVKSDCTLKILDFGLARTAGTGFMMTPYVVTRYYRAPEVILGMGYKANVDIWSVGCIMAELIRATVMFPGTDHIDQWNKIIEQLGTPSQEFMARLQTTVRNYVENRPKHTGFSFEKLFPDVLFPPDSAEHSGLRATVARDLLSKMLVIDPDKRISVDEALNHPYINVWYDEREVNGPAPGPYDHAVDEREHTVEEWKTLIYNEVMEYENRDKSKDKTSAMQNHNDGGNNMETGAVNADTNATRAAAAAAASATNALNHH
;
A
#
# COMPACT_ATOMS: atom_id res chain seq x y z
N MET A 1 25.64 36.72 -2.45
CA MET A 1 25.71 35.33 -2.93
C MET A 1 25.17 34.41 -1.84
N SER A 2 24.05 33.75 -2.11
CA SER A 2 23.15 33.15 -1.09
C SER A 2 23.66 31.79 -0.60
N LYS A 3 23.73 31.60 0.73
CA LYS A 3 24.15 30.37 1.46
C LYS A 3 23.39 29.08 1.08
N HIS A 4 22.39 29.12 0.19
CA HIS A 4 21.53 27.98 -0.15
C HIS A 4 21.88 27.22 -1.44
N THR A 5 22.79 27.69 -2.30
CA THR A 5 23.30 26.85 -3.41
C THR A 5 24.17 25.69 -2.93
N ASN A 6 24.46 25.61 -1.63
CA ASN A 6 25.38 24.63 -1.06
C ASN A 6 24.70 23.39 -0.45
N LEU A 7 23.36 23.30 -0.45
CA LEU A 7 22.61 22.21 0.21
C LEU A 7 22.25 21.04 -0.72
N PHE A 8 22.09 21.32 -2.02
CA PHE A 8 21.70 20.32 -3.01
C PHE A 8 22.89 19.95 -3.88
N TYR A 9 22.83 18.76 -4.48
CA TYR A 9 23.67 18.37 -5.59
C TYR A 9 22.82 17.65 -6.64
N THR A 10 23.36 17.57 -7.86
CA THR A 10 22.66 17.01 -9.00
C THR A 10 23.35 15.73 -9.47
N VAL A 11 22.56 14.71 -9.78
CA VAL A 11 23.01 13.43 -10.34
C VAL A 11 22.04 12.97 -11.43
N GLU A 12 22.59 12.40 -12.50
CA GLU A 12 21.77 11.80 -13.57
C GLU A 12 21.42 10.35 -13.21
N VAL A 13 20.13 10.02 -13.35
CA VAL A 13 19.57 8.69 -13.10
C VAL A 13 18.78 8.27 -14.33
N GLY A 14 19.44 7.52 -15.22
CA GLY A 14 18.88 7.21 -16.54
C GLY A 14 18.65 8.50 -17.33
N ASP A 15 17.42 8.71 -17.81
CA ASP A 15 17.04 9.92 -18.56
C ASP A 15 16.47 11.04 -17.66
N SER A 16 16.69 10.97 -16.34
CA SER A 16 16.17 11.94 -15.39
C SER A 16 17.22 12.52 -14.47
N THR A 17 17.20 13.83 -14.33
CA THR A 17 18.05 14.58 -13.41
C THR A 17 17.46 14.60 -12.00
N PHE A 18 18.20 14.11 -11.01
CA PHE A 18 17.86 14.21 -9.59
C PHE A 18 18.64 15.35 -8.95
N THR A 19 17.95 16.34 -8.37
CA THR A 19 18.56 17.41 -7.58
C THR A 19 18.09 17.28 -6.15
N ILE A 20 18.97 16.75 -5.29
CA ILE A 20 18.63 16.24 -3.96
C ILE A 20 19.55 16.81 -2.88
N LEU A 21 19.11 16.72 -1.61
CA LEU A 21 19.91 17.16 -0.47
C LEU A 21 21.21 16.35 -0.35
N LYS A 22 22.33 17.01 -0.03
CA LYS A 22 23.66 16.37 0.15
C LYS A 22 23.73 15.30 1.25
N ARG A 23 22.73 15.23 2.13
CA ARG A 23 22.59 14.16 3.14
C ARG A 23 22.28 12.80 2.51
N TYR A 24 21.65 12.78 1.34
CA TYR A 24 21.32 11.55 0.65
C TYR A 24 22.44 11.24 -0.33
N GLN A 25 23.15 10.14 -0.11
CA GLN A 25 24.33 9.76 -0.89
C GLN A 25 24.13 8.37 -1.53
N HIS A 26 25.02 8.02 -2.46
CA HIS A 26 25.03 6.71 -3.13
C HIS A 26 23.70 6.36 -3.81
N LEU A 27 23.14 7.32 -4.56
CA LEU A 27 21.87 7.11 -5.25
C LEU A 27 21.96 5.96 -6.24
N ARG A 28 21.01 5.02 -6.11
CA ARG A 28 20.86 3.88 -7.01
C ARG A 28 19.41 3.74 -7.44
N PRO A 29 19.08 3.73 -8.74
CA PRO A 29 17.71 3.50 -9.19
C PRO A 29 17.23 2.12 -8.75
N ILE A 30 16.02 2.06 -8.19
CA ILE A 30 15.37 0.81 -7.75
C ILE A 30 14.00 0.60 -8.37
N GLY A 31 13.38 1.66 -8.92
CA GLY A 31 12.09 1.56 -9.60
C GLY A 31 11.82 2.76 -10.49
N SER A 32 11.08 2.52 -11.57
CA SER A 32 10.57 3.56 -12.47
C SER A 32 9.15 3.22 -12.84
N GLY A 33 8.26 4.21 -12.83
CA GLY A 33 6.86 4.02 -13.16
C GLY A 33 6.16 5.32 -13.56
N ALA A 34 4.87 5.22 -13.87
CA ALA A 34 4.07 6.36 -14.34
C ALA A 34 4.02 7.54 -13.37
N GLN A 35 4.27 7.30 -12.08
CA GLN A 35 4.18 8.30 -11.02
C GLN A 35 5.52 8.94 -10.66
N GLY A 36 6.65 8.36 -11.09
CA GLY A 36 7.94 8.78 -10.58
C GLY A 36 9.06 7.78 -10.82
N ILE A 37 10.27 8.25 -10.52
CA ILE A 37 11.47 7.42 -10.41
C ILE A 37 11.82 7.31 -8.93
N VAL A 38 12.16 6.10 -8.49
CA VAL A 38 12.53 5.80 -7.11
C VAL A 38 13.99 5.36 -7.07
N CYS A 39 14.78 6.01 -6.22
CA CYS A 39 16.16 5.63 -5.93
C CYS A 39 16.31 5.18 -4.48
N ALA A 40 17.11 4.16 -4.23
CA ALA A 40 17.71 3.95 -2.92
C ALA A 40 18.82 4.98 -2.69
N ALA A 41 18.98 5.44 -1.45
CA ALA A 41 20.07 6.30 -1.03
C ALA A 41 20.46 5.99 0.42
N CYS A 42 21.69 6.30 0.80
CA CYS A 42 22.12 6.32 2.21
C CYS A 42 21.87 7.72 2.78
N ASP A 43 21.13 7.82 3.88
CA ASP A 43 20.94 9.06 4.62
C ASP A 43 22.06 9.22 5.65
N THR A 44 22.99 10.13 5.40
CA THR A 44 24.19 10.30 6.21
C THR A 44 23.94 10.93 7.59
N LEU A 45 22.74 11.43 7.86
CA LEU A 45 22.40 11.95 9.19
C LEU A 45 21.89 10.85 10.13
N THR A 46 21.19 9.86 9.59
CA THR A 46 20.61 8.76 10.38
C THR A 46 21.39 7.45 10.21
N ASP A 47 22.33 7.40 9.27
CA ASP A 47 23.08 6.21 8.87
C ASP A 47 22.16 5.03 8.47
N THR A 48 21.05 5.37 7.79
CA THR A 48 20.05 4.40 7.33
C THR A 48 19.81 4.55 5.83
N ASN A 49 19.51 3.43 5.17
CA ASN A 49 19.07 3.47 3.78
C ASN A 49 17.61 3.92 3.66
N VAL A 50 17.33 4.76 2.66
CA VAL A 50 16.03 5.34 2.37
C VAL A 50 15.66 5.17 0.90
N ALA A 51 14.36 5.23 0.59
CA ALA A 51 13.85 5.31 -0.76
C ALA A 51 13.44 6.76 -1.08
N ILE A 52 13.93 7.32 -2.17
CA ILE A 52 13.64 8.69 -2.63
C ILE A 52 12.85 8.60 -3.94
N LYS A 53 11.56 8.94 -3.89
CA LYS A 53 10.69 9.04 -5.05
C LYS A 53 10.66 10.48 -5.55
N LYS A 54 11.09 10.70 -6.79
CA LYS A 54 10.86 11.96 -7.52
C LYS A 54 9.53 11.86 -8.26
N LEU A 55 8.58 12.74 -7.96
CA LEU A 55 7.30 12.77 -8.68
C LEU A 55 7.50 13.19 -10.14
N SER A 56 7.02 12.39 -11.08
CA SER A 56 7.17 12.67 -12.52
C SER A 56 6.14 13.69 -12.99
N ARG A 57 6.60 14.90 -13.35
CA ARG A 57 5.78 15.96 -13.98
C ARG A 57 4.43 16.17 -13.27
N PRO A 58 4.41 16.44 -11.95
CA PRO A 58 3.17 16.55 -11.17
C PRO A 58 2.24 17.64 -11.72
N PHE A 59 2.77 18.68 -12.36
CA PHE A 59 1.98 19.81 -12.87
C PHE A 59 1.68 19.73 -14.38
N GLN A 60 1.75 18.54 -15.00
CA GLN A 60 1.45 18.41 -16.44
C GLN A 60 -0.02 18.65 -16.76
N ASN A 61 -0.92 18.22 -15.88
CA ASN A 61 -2.36 18.41 -16.01
C ASN A 61 -3.03 18.29 -14.61
N VAL A 62 -4.30 18.66 -14.52
CA VAL A 62 -5.08 18.65 -13.28
C VAL A 62 -5.11 17.26 -12.63
N THR A 63 -5.15 16.19 -13.42
CA THR A 63 -5.17 14.81 -12.87
C THR A 63 -3.85 14.45 -12.20
N HIS A 64 -2.72 14.78 -12.81
CA HIS A 64 -1.40 14.56 -12.19
C HIS A 64 -1.21 15.42 -10.95
N ALA A 65 -1.64 16.69 -11.00
CA ALA A 65 -1.44 17.63 -9.90
C ALA A 65 -2.27 17.21 -8.68
N LYS A 66 -3.55 16.87 -8.89
CA LYS A 66 -4.42 16.31 -7.85
C LYS A 66 -3.86 15.03 -7.26
N ARG A 67 -3.34 14.11 -8.09
CA ARG A 67 -2.72 12.86 -7.59
C ARG A 67 -1.49 13.13 -6.71
N ALA A 68 -0.60 14.03 -7.15
CA ALA A 68 0.59 14.41 -6.40
C ALA A 68 0.24 15.04 -5.05
N TYR A 69 -0.75 15.94 -5.03
CA TYR A 69 -1.24 16.54 -3.78
C TYR A 69 -1.76 15.48 -2.81
N ARG A 70 -2.66 14.60 -3.29
CA ARG A 70 -3.24 13.52 -2.46
C ARG A 70 -2.18 12.60 -1.92
N GLU A 71 -1.25 12.14 -2.76
CA GLU A 71 -0.19 11.24 -2.35
C GLU A 71 0.61 11.85 -1.21
N PHE A 72 1.00 13.12 -1.34
CA PHE A 72 1.77 13.81 -0.32
C PHE A 72 1.00 14.04 0.98
N VAL A 73 -0.25 14.54 0.90
CA VAL A 73 -1.07 14.84 2.09
C VAL A 73 -1.45 13.56 2.83
N LEU A 74 -1.81 12.49 2.12
CA LEU A 74 -2.17 11.21 2.74
C LEU A 74 -0.97 10.58 3.45
N MET A 75 0.23 10.65 2.85
CA MET A 75 1.45 10.18 3.50
C MET A 75 1.83 10.99 4.76
N LYS A 76 1.48 12.28 4.82
CA LYS A 76 1.64 13.10 6.03
C LYS A 76 0.65 12.74 7.14
N LEU A 77 -0.55 12.32 6.75
CA LEU A 77 -1.66 12.10 7.66
C LEU A 77 -1.59 10.73 8.34
N VAL A 78 -1.19 9.71 7.59
CA VAL A 78 -1.27 8.32 8.01
C VAL A 78 0.02 7.87 8.69
N ASN A 79 -0.12 7.23 9.85
CA ASN A 79 1.01 6.69 10.60
C ASN A 79 0.66 5.30 11.14
N HIS A 80 1.08 4.27 10.43
CA HIS A 80 0.85 2.88 10.80
C HIS A 80 1.99 1.99 10.34
N LYS A 81 2.36 0.97 11.11
CA LYS A 81 3.51 0.11 10.79
C LYS A 81 3.36 -0.61 9.44
N ASN A 82 2.12 -0.91 9.01
CA ASN A 82 1.82 -1.56 7.73
C ASN A 82 1.49 -0.59 6.59
N ILE A 83 1.82 0.69 6.78
CA ILE A 83 1.69 1.74 5.78
C ILE A 83 3.06 2.41 5.64
N ILE A 84 3.45 2.77 4.43
CA ILE A 84 4.75 3.40 4.20
C ILE A 84 4.81 4.78 4.87
N GLY A 85 5.85 5.00 5.69
CA GLY A 85 6.07 6.27 6.36
C GLY A 85 6.79 7.27 5.47
N LEU A 86 6.36 8.53 5.54
CA LEU A 86 7.12 9.66 5.00
C LEU A 86 8.18 10.11 6.02
N LEU A 87 9.45 9.95 5.66
CA LEU A 87 10.59 10.35 6.49
C LEU A 87 11.00 11.80 6.23
N ASN A 88 10.88 12.27 4.98
CA ASN A 88 11.16 13.64 4.59
C ASN A 88 10.44 13.96 3.26
N ALA A 89 10.19 15.22 2.96
CA ALA A 89 9.78 15.68 1.64
C ALA A 89 10.36 17.06 1.35
N PHE A 90 10.82 17.27 0.12
CA PHE A 90 11.48 18.52 -0.24
C PHE A 90 11.35 18.86 -1.73
N THR A 91 11.68 20.11 -2.05
CA THR A 91 11.91 20.57 -3.42
C THR A 91 13.22 21.36 -3.53
N PRO A 92 14.01 21.19 -4.60
CA PRO A 92 15.22 21.98 -4.80
C PRO A 92 14.94 23.43 -5.22
N GLN A 93 13.71 23.72 -5.65
CA GLN A 93 13.32 25.05 -6.13
C GLN A 93 12.86 25.96 -4.99
N LYS A 94 13.21 27.26 -5.08
CA LYS A 94 13.06 28.22 -3.96
C LYS A 94 11.81 29.09 -4.01
N SER A 95 11.11 29.06 -5.14
CA SER A 95 9.97 29.93 -5.38
C SER A 95 8.88 29.16 -6.10
N LEU A 96 7.64 29.60 -5.92
CA LEU A 96 6.48 28.99 -6.56
C LEU A 96 6.60 29.03 -8.09
N GLU A 97 7.18 30.09 -8.66
CA GLU A 97 7.35 30.23 -10.11
C GLU A 97 8.25 29.12 -10.65
N SER A 98 9.36 28.85 -9.97
CA SER A 98 10.35 27.83 -10.37
C SER A 98 9.99 26.40 -9.95
N PHE A 99 9.02 26.23 -9.06
CA PHE A 99 8.63 24.93 -8.50
C PHE A 99 8.19 23.93 -9.59
N GLN A 100 8.85 22.78 -9.63
CA GLN A 100 8.57 21.73 -10.63
C GLN A 100 8.71 20.32 -10.06
N ASP A 101 9.69 20.11 -9.17
CA ASP A 101 10.01 18.80 -8.64
C ASP A 101 9.63 18.67 -7.17
N VAL A 102 9.04 17.53 -6.83
CA VAL A 102 8.78 17.10 -5.45
C VAL A 102 9.48 15.78 -5.23
N TYR A 103 10.25 15.70 -4.14
CA TYR A 103 10.91 14.49 -3.70
C TYR A 103 10.29 14.01 -2.40
N LEU A 104 9.89 12.75 -2.35
CA LEU A 104 9.37 12.07 -1.18
C LEU A 104 10.39 11.06 -0.70
N VAL A 105 10.81 11.15 0.55
CA VAL A 105 11.76 10.23 1.18
C VAL A 105 11.01 9.31 2.13
N MET A 106 11.21 8.02 1.95
CA MET A 106 10.48 6.95 2.63
C MET A 106 11.46 5.91 3.15
N GLU A 107 10.95 5.03 4.01
CA GLU A 107 11.69 3.84 4.42
C GLU A 107 12.05 2.99 3.19
N LEU A 108 13.29 2.51 3.13
CA LEU A 108 13.68 1.53 2.12
C LEU A 108 13.20 0.14 2.52
N MET A 109 12.61 -0.57 1.55
CA MET A 109 12.13 -1.94 1.69
C MET A 109 12.90 -2.85 0.73
N ASP A 110 12.94 -4.15 1.02
CA ASP A 110 13.82 -5.10 0.30
C ASP A 110 13.24 -5.50 -1.06
N ALA A 111 11.92 -5.72 -1.10
CA ALA A 111 11.22 -6.25 -2.26
C ALA A 111 9.78 -5.75 -2.34
N ASN A 112 9.15 -5.91 -3.51
CA ASN A 112 7.70 -5.82 -3.63
C ASN A 112 7.06 -7.22 -3.61
N LEU A 113 5.74 -7.29 -3.42
CA LEU A 113 5.04 -8.56 -3.29
C LEU A 113 5.03 -9.37 -4.60
N CYS A 114 5.31 -8.78 -5.78
CA CYS A 114 5.46 -9.55 -7.02
C CYS A 114 6.60 -10.57 -6.92
N GLN A 115 7.69 -10.21 -6.23
CA GLN A 115 8.83 -11.12 -6.02
C GLN A 115 8.48 -12.21 -5.01
N VAL A 116 7.73 -11.87 -3.97
CA VAL A 116 7.26 -12.80 -2.93
C VAL A 116 6.29 -13.85 -3.49
N ILE A 117 5.44 -13.47 -4.44
CA ILE A 117 4.48 -14.39 -5.11
C ILE A 117 5.18 -15.56 -5.82
N GLN A 118 6.44 -15.40 -6.20
CA GLN A 118 7.22 -16.45 -6.87
C GLN A 118 7.96 -17.36 -5.89
N MET A 119 7.83 -17.13 -4.59
CA MET A 119 8.48 -17.91 -3.53
C MET A 119 7.50 -18.93 -2.95
N ASP A 120 8.04 -20.06 -2.46
CA ASP A 120 7.25 -21.01 -1.67
C ASP A 120 7.02 -20.42 -0.26
N LEU A 121 5.75 -20.15 0.05
CA LEU A 121 5.32 -19.66 1.36
C LEU A 121 4.59 -20.76 2.12
N ASP A 122 4.92 -20.89 3.40
CA ASP A 122 4.10 -21.63 4.36
C ASP A 122 2.84 -20.84 4.74
N HIS A 123 1.95 -21.49 5.49
CA HIS A 123 0.71 -20.85 5.92
C HIS A 123 0.97 -19.68 6.87
N GLU A 124 2.00 -19.78 7.71
CA GLU A 124 2.42 -18.77 8.68
C GLU A 124 2.78 -17.45 7.98
N ARG A 125 3.69 -17.50 7.00
CA ARG A 125 4.10 -16.32 6.24
C ARG A 125 2.95 -15.77 5.41
N MET A 126 2.20 -16.63 4.73
CA MET A 126 1.07 -16.19 3.90
C MET A 126 0.00 -15.49 4.75
N SER A 127 -0.42 -16.10 5.86
CA SER A 127 -1.41 -15.51 6.76
C SER A 127 -0.90 -14.24 7.46
N TYR A 128 0.38 -14.18 7.82
CA TYR A 128 0.97 -12.99 8.44
C TYR A 128 1.06 -11.80 7.47
N LEU A 129 1.39 -12.05 6.19
CA LEU A 129 1.33 -11.02 5.16
C LEU A 129 -0.11 -10.50 4.97
N LEU A 130 -1.09 -11.40 4.93
CA LEU A 130 -2.52 -11.02 4.81
C LEU A 130 -3.02 -10.24 6.02
N TYR A 131 -2.64 -10.67 7.23
CA TYR A 131 -2.95 -9.96 8.47
C TYR A 131 -2.42 -8.51 8.42
N GLN A 132 -1.16 -8.32 8.04
CA GLN A 132 -0.54 -7.00 7.91
C GLN A 132 -1.22 -6.14 6.84
N MET A 133 -1.57 -6.72 5.68
CA MET A 133 -2.36 -6.03 4.65
C MET A 133 -3.70 -5.55 5.22
N LEU A 134 -4.43 -6.43 5.91
CA LEU A 134 -5.74 -6.11 6.50
C LEU A 134 -5.63 -5.03 7.59
N CYS A 135 -4.59 -5.05 8.42
CA CYS A 135 -4.35 -3.98 9.42
C CYS A 135 -4.10 -2.63 8.75
N GLY A 136 -3.23 -2.58 7.73
CA GLY A 136 -3.00 -1.36 6.95
C GLY A 136 -4.27 -0.83 6.28
N ILE A 137 -5.07 -1.72 5.68
CA ILE A 137 -6.35 -1.37 5.05
C ILE A 137 -7.34 -0.82 6.07
N LYS A 138 -7.50 -1.49 7.22
CA LYS A 138 -8.38 -1.03 8.30
C LYS A 138 -8.00 0.36 8.78
N HIS A 139 -6.70 0.61 8.97
CA HIS A 139 -6.20 1.91 9.39
C HIS A 139 -6.52 3.01 8.36
N LEU A 140 -6.36 2.75 7.05
CA LEU A 140 -6.80 3.67 6.00
C LEU A 140 -8.32 3.91 6.05
N HIS A 141 -9.11 2.84 6.17
CA HIS A 141 -10.57 2.92 6.22
C HIS A 141 -11.06 3.72 7.43
N SER A 142 -10.37 3.65 8.57
CA SER A 142 -10.68 4.43 9.78
C SER A 142 -10.53 5.94 9.57
N ALA A 143 -9.70 6.37 8.61
CA ALA A 143 -9.55 7.77 8.20
C ALA A 143 -10.42 8.16 6.99
N GLY A 144 -11.36 7.30 6.58
CA GLY A 144 -12.22 7.53 5.42
C GLY A 144 -11.54 7.32 4.07
N ILE A 145 -10.35 6.71 4.05
CA ILE A 145 -9.54 6.52 2.85
C ILE A 145 -9.72 5.09 2.34
N ILE A 146 -10.31 4.91 1.16
CA ILE A 146 -10.37 3.62 0.44
C ILE A 146 -9.29 3.59 -0.62
N HIS A 147 -8.49 2.52 -0.67
CA HIS A 147 -7.29 2.46 -1.51
C HIS A 147 -7.61 2.28 -3.01
N ARG A 148 -8.42 1.26 -3.36
CA ARG A 148 -8.95 0.91 -4.69
C ARG A 148 -7.95 0.48 -5.78
N ASP A 149 -6.66 0.67 -5.57
CA ASP A 149 -5.61 0.19 -6.48
C ASP A 149 -4.58 -0.72 -5.77
N LEU A 150 -5.06 -1.54 -4.82
CA LEU A 150 -4.20 -2.53 -4.18
C LEU A 150 -3.80 -3.59 -5.20
N LYS A 151 -2.50 -3.85 -5.29
CA LYS A 151 -1.88 -4.83 -6.18
C LYS A 151 -0.48 -5.17 -5.65
N PRO A 152 0.11 -6.31 -6.05
CA PRO A 152 1.41 -6.74 -5.52
C PRO A 152 2.54 -5.71 -5.68
N SER A 153 2.56 -4.92 -6.75
CA SER A 153 3.60 -3.89 -6.95
C SER A 153 3.46 -2.66 -6.05
N ASN A 154 2.29 -2.46 -5.43
CA ASN A 154 2.04 -1.39 -4.45
C ASN A 154 2.15 -1.90 -3.00
N ILE A 155 2.67 -3.10 -2.81
CA ILE A 155 2.91 -3.71 -1.51
C ILE A 155 4.38 -4.08 -1.44
N VAL A 156 5.07 -3.60 -0.42
CA VAL A 156 6.49 -3.83 -0.21
C VAL A 156 6.74 -4.57 1.08
N VAL A 157 7.79 -5.38 1.08
CA VAL A 157 8.15 -6.25 2.19
C VAL A 157 9.63 -6.15 2.53
N LYS A 158 9.98 -6.53 3.75
CA LYS A 158 11.36 -6.84 4.14
C LYS A 158 11.55 -8.35 4.32
N SER A 159 12.82 -8.74 4.42
CA SER A 159 13.30 -10.09 4.71
C SER A 159 12.79 -10.67 6.04
N ASP A 160 12.39 -9.84 7.00
CA ASP A 160 11.74 -10.23 8.25
C ASP A 160 10.21 -10.41 8.13
N CYS A 161 9.68 -10.46 6.91
CA CYS A 161 8.26 -10.53 6.57
C CYS A 161 7.43 -9.32 7.02
N THR A 162 8.03 -8.19 7.38
CA THR A 162 7.27 -6.95 7.58
C THR A 162 6.75 -6.41 6.26
N LEU A 163 5.49 -5.97 6.23
CA LEU A 163 4.80 -5.49 5.04
C LEU A 163 4.31 -4.05 5.20
N LYS A 164 4.47 -3.25 4.15
CA LYS A 164 3.92 -1.88 4.05
C LYS A 164 3.19 -1.66 2.73
N ILE A 165 2.05 -0.98 2.81
CA ILE A 165 1.26 -0.54 1.66
C ILE A 165 1.80 0.79 1.13
N LEU A 166 1.94 0.90 -0.20
CA LEU A 166 2.36 2.10 -0.95
C LEU A 166 1.17 2.76 -1.68
N ASP A 167 1.42 3.97 -2.22
CA ASP A 167 0.67 4.61 -3.32
C ASP A 167 -0.81 4.90 -3.06
N PHE A 168 -1.07 6.05 -2.43
CA PHE A 168 -2.43 6.56 -2.18
C PHE A 168 -2.98 7.47 -3.29
N GLY A 169 -2.30 7.58 -4.45
CA GLY A 169 -2.67 8.55 -5.50
C GLY A 169 -4.07 8.31 -6.09
N LEU A 170 -4.58 7.07 -6.01
CA LEU A 170 -5.91 6.68 -6.46
C LEU A 170 -6.93 6.49 -5.34
N ALA A 171 -6.52 6.67 -4.08
CA ALA A 171 -7.39 6.51 -2.93
C ALA A 171 -8.55 7.53 -2.96
N ARG A 172 -9.74 7.22 -2.43
CA ARG A 172 -10.94 8.09 -2.42
C ARG A 172 -11.83 7.82 -1.21
N THR A 173 -12.79 8.72 -0.96
CA THR A 173 -13.91 8.50 -0.03
C THR A 173 -14.92 7.49 -0.61
N ALA A 174 -15.60 6.77 0.29
CA ALA A 174 -16.80 6.00 -0.06
C ALA A 174 -17.84 6.88 -0.77
N GLY A 175 -18.46 6.38 -1.84
CA GLY A 175 -19.62 7.04 -2.48
C GLY A 175 -19.31 8.01 -3.63
N THR A 176 -18.06 8.29 -3.98
CA THR A 176 -17.72 9.13 -5.15
C THR A 176 -17.73 8.30 -6.44
N GLY A 177 -18.81 8.38 -7.21
CA GLY A 177 -19.11 7.60 -8.43
C GLY A 177 -18.29 7.96 -9.68
N PHE A 178 -17.03 8.38 -9.54
CA PHE A 178 -16.21 8.77 -10.68
C PHE A 178 -15.59 7.55 -11.37
N MET A 179 -15.90 7.38 -12.66
CA MET A 179 -15.33 6.34 -13.51
C MET A 179 -13.82 6.57 -13.70
N MET A 180 -13.01 5.51 -13.53
CA MET A 180 -11.58 5.58 -13.84
C MET A 180 -11.36 5.80 -15.33
N THR A 181 -10.35 6.59 -15.68
CA THR A 181 -9.93 6.75 -17.07
C THR A 181 -9.37 5.43 -17.62
N PRO A 182 -9.78 5.02 -18.84
CA PRO A 182 -9.27 3.81 -19.48
C PRO A 182 -7.87 4.09 -20.03
N TYR A 183 -6.84 3.88 -19.21
CA TYR A 183 -5.45 3.79 -19.66
C TYR A 183 -4.82 2.51 -19.13
N VAL A 184 -3.80 2.02 -19.86
CA VAL A 184 -3.07 0.77 -19.70
C VAL A 184 -2.44 0.67 -18.30
N VAL A 185 -3.24 0.28 -17.32
CA VAL A 185 -2.84 0.00 -15.94
C VAL A 185 -3.36 -1.39 -15.59
N THR A 186 -2.58 -2.14 -14.83
CA THR A 186 -2.94 -3.46 -14.32
C THR A 186 -4.29 -3.40 -13.61
N ARG A 187 -5.31 -4.06 -14.19
CA ARG A 187 -6.70 -4.08 -13.70
C ARG A 187 -7.09 -5.36 -12.97
N TYR A 188 -6.16 -6.32 -12.90
CA TYR A 188 -6.39 -7.70 -12.45
C TYR A 188 -6.92 -7.81 -11.01
N TYR A 189 -6.62 -6.81 -10.18
CA TYR A 189 -7.00 -6.75 -8.76
C TYR A 189 -8.18 -5.81 -8.49
N ARG A 190 -8.78 -5.21 -9.52
CA ARG A 190 -9.92 -4.30 -9.36
C ARG A 190 -11.20 -5.09 -9.13
N ALA A 191 -12.00 -4.64 -8.16
CA ALA A 191 -13.27 -5.25 -7.84
C ALA A 191 -14.32 -5.12 -8.97
N PRO A 192 -15.28 -6.04 -9.07
CA PRO A 192 -16.38 -5.98 -10.03
C PRO A 192 -17.11 -4.63 -10.05
N GLU A 193 -17.44 -4.09 -8.89
CA GLU A 193 -18.12 -2.80 -8.75
C GLU A 193 -17.30 -1.63 -9.32
N VAL A 194 -15.96 -1.71 -9.30
CA VAL A 194 -15.07 -0.71 -9.92
C VAL A 194 -15.03 -0.89 -11.43
N ILE A 195 -14.98 -2.14 -11.92
CA ILE A 195 -14.95 -2.46 -13.35
C ILE A 195 -16.26 -2.09 -14.03
N LEU A 196 -17.39 -2.31 -13.35
CA LEU A 196 -18.74 -2.08 -13.85
C LEU A 196 -19.28 -0.66 -13.55
N GLY A 197 -18.49 0.20 -12.91
CA GLY A 197 -18.88 1.59 -12.63
C GLY A 197 -20.01 1.73 -11.62
N MET A 198 -20.11 0.81 -10.66
CA MET A 198 -21.06 0.88 -9.55
C MET A 198 -20.52 1.77 -8.41
N GLY A 199 -21.41 2.16 -7.49
CA GLY A 199 -20.98 2.65 -6.19
C GLY A 199 -20.24 1.55 -5.41
N TYR A 200 -19.23 1.92 -4.62
CA TYR A 200 -18.39 1.01 -3.86
C TYR A 200 -18.30 1.41 -2.39
N LYS A 201 -18.00 0.43 -1.54
CA LYS A 201 -17.77 0.57 -0.10
C LYS A 201 -16.32 0.17 0.23
N ALA A 202 -15.96 0.24 1.51
CA ALA A 202 -14.62 -0.08 2.01
C ALA A 202 -14.14 -1.51 1.62
N ASN A 203 -15.04 -2.50 1.59
CA ASN A 203 -14.72 -3.88 1.20
C ASN A 203 -14.42 -4.08 -0.30
N VAL A 204 -14.32 -3.00 -1.09
CA VAL A 204 -13.71 -3.04 -2.42
C VAL A 204 -12.24 -3.47 -2.35
N ASP A 205 -11.53 -3.07 -1.29
CA ASP A 205 -10.12 -3.43 -1.06
C ASP A 205 -9.97 -4.92 -0.69
N ILE A 206 -11.01 -5.54 -0.10
CA ILE A 206 -11.03 -6.97 0.22
C ILE A 206 -11.00 -7.84 -1.04
N TRP A 207 -11.64 -7.40 -2.13
CA TRP A 207 -11.52 -8.11 -3.40
C TRP A 207 -10.07 -8.14 -3.88
N SER A 208 -9.37 -7.00 -3.80
CA SER A 208 -7.97 -6.90 -4.19
C SER A 208 -7.09 -7.81 -3.35
N VAL A 209 -7.30 -7.86 -2.02
CA VAL A 209 -6.63 -8.81 -1.12
C VAL A 209 -6.93 -10.26 -1.51
N GLY A 210 -8.18 -10.58 -1.84
CA GLY A 210 -8.56 -11.91 -2.34
C GLY A 210 -7.83 -12.30 -3.63
N CYS A 211 -7.69 -11.36 -4.59
CA CYS A 211 -6.91 -11.60 -5.81
C CYS A 211 -5.42 -11.83 -5.50
N ILE A 212 -4.85 -11.05 -4.58
CA ILE A 212 -3.46 -11.20 -4.14
C ILE A 212 -3.26 -12.56 -3.44
N MET A 213 -4.16 -12.95 -2.54
CA MET A 213 -4.13 -14.24 -1.86
C MET A 213 -4.24 -15.40 -2.86
N ALA A 214 -5.14 -15.30 -3.84
CA ALA A 214 -5.27 -16.28 -4.90
C ALA A 214 -3.97 -16.42 -5.71
N GLU A 215 -3.29 -15.32 -5.98
CA GLU A 215 -2.03 -15.32 -6.71
C GLU A 215 -0.87 -15.86 -5.86
N LEU A 216 -0.83 -15.58 -4.55
CA LEU A 216 0.12 -16.21 -3.62
C LEU A 216 -0.02 -17.74 -3.58
N ILE A 217 -1.23 -18.28 -3.77
CA ILE A 217 -1.49 -19.73 -3.80
C ILE A 217 -1.18 -20.33 -5.19
N ARG A 218 -1.47 -19.59 -6.27
CA ARG A 218 -1.39 -20.11 -7.65
C ARG A 218 -0.11 -19.74 -8.40
N ALA A 219 0.73 -18.88 -7.83
CA ALA A 219 1.86 -18.19 -8.46
C ALA A 219 1.52 -17.47 -9.78
N THR A 220 0.23 -17.31 -10.09
CA THR A 220 -0.29 -16.79 -11.36
C THR A 220 -1.50 -15.91 -11.12
N VAL A 221 -1.59 -14.82 -11.89
CA VAL A 221 -2.69 -13.85 -11.82
C VAL A 221 -4.04 -14.55 -12.00
N MET A 222 -4.95 -14.35 -11.05
CA MET A 222 -6.27 -15.00 -11.06
C MET A 222 -7.18 -14.54 -12.22
N PHE A 223 -7.18 -13.23 -12.53
CA PHE A 223 -8.05 -12.65 -13.55
C PHE A 223 -7.27 -11.74 -14.52
N PRO A 224 -6.56 -12.30 -15.51
CA PRO A 224 -5.68 -11.54 -16.40
C PRO A 224 -6.44 -10.93 -17.61
N GLY A 225 -7.33 -9.96 -17.36
CA GLY A 225 -8.14 -9.33 -18.41
C GLY A 225 -7.41 -8.22 -19.19
N THR A 226 -7.42 -8.33 -20.52
CA THR A 226 -6.77 -7.39 -21.45
C THR A 226 -7.44 -6.01 -21.49
N ASP A 227 -8.73 -5.92 -21.22
CA ASP A 227 -9.52 -4.69 -21.04
C ASP A 227 -10.64 -4.86 -19.99
N HIS A 228 -11.54 -3.88 -19.82
CA HIS A 228 -12.64 -3.96 -18.84
C HIS A 228 -13.64 -5.09 -19.15
N ILE A 229 -13.87 -5.38 -20.43
CA ILE A 229 -14.80 -6.38 -20.91
C ILE A 229 -14.22 -7.78 -20.66
N ASP A 230 -12.98 -7.99 -21.08
CA ASP A 230 -12.27 -9.25 -20.88
C ASP A 230 -12.04 -9.52 -19.39
N GLN A 231 -11.70 -8.49 -18.60
CA GLN A 231 -11.59 -8.62 -17.14
C GLN A 231 -12.88 -9.15 -16.51
N TRP A 232 -14.04 -8.62 -16.91
CA TRP A 232 -15.33 -9.10 -16.45
C TRP A 232 -15.57 -10.56 -16.86
N ASN A 233 -15.27 -10.92 -18.10
CA ASN A 233 -15.41 -12.29 -18.59
C ASN A 233 -14.55 -13.27 -17.77
N LYS A 234 -13.28 -12.94 -17.51
CA LYS A 234 -12.40 -13.76 -16.65
C LYS A 234 -12.98 -13.97 -15.26
N ILE A 235 -13.64 -12.97 -14.69
CA ILE A 235 -14.27 -13.10 -13.37
C ILE A 235 -15.44 -14.08 -13.41
N ILE A 236 -16.40 -13.90 -14.32
CA ILE A 236 -17.61 -14.74 -14.36
C ILE A 236 -17.34 -16.16 -14.87
N GLU A 237 -16.33 -16.36 -15.71
CA GLU A 237 -15.90 -17.70 -16.16
C GLU A 237 -15.44 -18.56 -14.98
N GLN A 238 -14.82 -17.95 -13.97
CA GLN A 238 -14.30 -18.64 -12.79
C GLN A 238 -15.33 -18.70 -11.64
N LEU A 239 -15.97 -17.57 -11.31
CA LEU A 239 -16.83 -17.43 -10.13
C LEU A 239 -18.33 -17.59 -10.44
N GLY A 240 -18.69 -17.65 -11.72
CA GLY A 240 -20.07 -17.75 -12.18
C GLY A 240 -20.74 -16.40 -12.44
N THR A 241 -21.86 -16.45 -13.17
CA THR A 241 -22.69 -15.28 -13.44
C THR A 241 -23.38 -14.83 -12.13
N PRO A 242 -23.34 -13.54 -11.77
CA PRO A 242 -23.92 -13.06 -10.52
C PRO A 242 -25.45 -13.17 -10.50
N SER A 243 -26.02 -13.06 -9.30
CA SER A 243 -27.47 -13.09 -9.10
C SER A 243 -28.21 -11.93 -9.79
N GLN A 244 -29.51 -12.12 -10.04
CA GLN A 244 -30.39 -11.07 -10.57
C GLN A 244 -30.45 -9.84 -9.65
N GLU A 245 -30.38 -10.04 -8.34
CA GLU A 245 -30.33 -8.96 -7.33
C GLU A 245 -29.10 -8.05 -7.54
N PHE A 246 -27.94 -8.63 -7.82
CA PHE A 246 -26.74 -7.87 -8.14
C PHE A 246 -26.92 -7.10 -9.45
N MET A 247 -27.39 -7.76 -10.51
CA MET A 247 -27.56 -7.14 -11.83
C MET A 247 -28.59 -6.00 -11.80
N ALA A 248 -29.61 -6.11 -10.94
CA ALA A 248 -30.62 -5.07 -10.70
C ALA A 248 -30.07 -3.76 -10.12
N ARG A 249 -28.82 -3.72 -9.64
CA ARG A 249 -28.14 -2.50 -9.17
C ARG A 249 -27.22 -1.86 -10.22
N LEU A 250 -27.02 -2.52 -11.36
CA LEU A 250 -26.22 -1.98 -12.47
C LEU A 250 -26.98 -0.88 -13.22
N GLN A 251 -26.23 0.07 -13.79
CA GLN A 251 -26.77 1.02 -14.77
C GLN A 251 -27.32 0.27 -15.99
N THR A 252 -28.37 0.79 -16.62
CA THR A 252 -29.12 0.09 -17.69
C THR A 252 -28.24 -0.44 -18.83
N THR A 253 -27.29 0.36 -19.31
CA THR A 253 -26.37 -0.04 -20.40
C THR A 253 -25.45 -1.17 -19.98
N VAL A 254 -24.88 -1.09 -18.77
CA VAL A 254 -24.00 -2.10 -18.19
C VAL A 254 -24.78 -3.39 -17.87
N ARG A 255 -26.01 -3.26 -17.34
CA ARG A 255 -26.91 -4.39 -17.07
C ARG A 255 -27.20 -5.18 -18.35
N ASN A 256 -27.65 -4.50 -19.40
CA ASN A 256 -27.94 -5.14 -20.69
C ASN A 256 -26.71 -5.86 -21.24
N TYR A 257 -25.53 -5.26 -21.08
CA TYR A 257 -24.28 -5.90 -21.47
C TYR A 257 -24.01 -7.18 -20.66
N VAL A 258 -24.14 -7.13 -19.33
CA VAL A 258 -23.88 -8.27 -18.43
C VAL A 258 -24.89 -9.41 -18.64
N GLU A 259 -26.18 -9.09 -18.76
CA GLU A 259 -27.26 -10.07 -18.93
C GLU A 259 -27.20 -10.81 -20.28
N ASN A 260 -26.66 -10.17 -21.32
CA ASN A 260 -26.48 -10.77 -22.64
C ASN A 260 -25.21 -11.64 -22.75
N ARG A 261 -24.42 -11.79 -21.67
CA ARG A 261 -23.26 -12.69 -21.66
C ARG A 261 -23.70 -14.14 -21.44
N PRO A 262 -22.90 -15.12 -21.94
CA PRO A 262 -23.13 -16.53 -21.61
C PRO A 262 -23.24 -16.73 -20.09
N LYS A 263 -24.19 -17.55 -19.67
CA LYS A 263 -24.33 -17.89 -18.25
C LYS A 263 -23.26 -18.92 -17.87
N HIS A 264 -22.48 -18.59 -16.86
CA HIS A 264 -21.46 -19.46 -16.28
C HIS A 264 -21.92 -19.92 -14.90
N THR A 265 -21.78 -21.21 -14.61
CA THR A 265 -22.04 -21.75 -13.26
C THR A 265 -20.92 -21.42 -12.28
N GLY A 266 -19.73 -21.07 -12.79
CA GLY A 266 -18.51 -20.98 -12.01
C GLY A 266 -17.94 -22.35 -11.64
N PHE A 267 -16.80 -22.33 -10.97
CA PHE A 267 -16.16 -23.49 -10.37
C PHE A 267 -16.21 -23.38 -8.85
N SER A 268 -16.22 -24.51 -8.15
CA SER A 268 -16.07 -24.50 -6.69
C SER A 268 -14.64 -24.06 -6.31
N PHE A 269 -14.48 -23.53 -5.10
CA PHE A 269 -13.16 -23.10 -4.62
C PHE A 269 -12.18 -24.27 -4.46
N GLU A 270 -12.65 -25.50 -4.24
CA GLU A 270 -11.81 -26.70 -4.23
C GLU A 270 -11.24 -27.01 -5.62
N LYS A 271 -12.00 -26.70 -6.69
CA LYS A 271 -11.52 -26.86 -8.06
C LYS A 271 -10.60 -25.72 -8.49
N LEU A 272 -10.89 -24.49 -8.04
CA LEU A 272 -10.05 -23.32 -8.33
C LEU A 272 -8.73 -23.35 -7.56
N PHE A 273 -8.76 -23.89 -6.35
CA PHE A 273 -7.65 -23.98 -5.40
C PHE A 273 -7.61 -25.40 -4.80
N PRO A 274 -7.17 -26.42 -5.55
CA PRO A 274 -7.02 -27.78 -5.03
C PRO A 274 -5.93 -27.85 -3.95
N ASP A 275 -6.00 -28.84 -3.07
CA ASP A 275 -5.08 -28.98 -1.91
C ASP A 275 -3.60 -29.01 -2.31
N VAL A 276 -3.28 -29.51 -3.52
CA VAL A 276 -1.91 -29.56 -4.06
C VAL A 276 -1.26 -28.19 -4.26
N LEU A 277 -2.03 -27.10 -4.31
CA LEU A 277 -1.51 -25.73 -4.42
C LEU A 277 -1.18 -25.10 -3.07
N PHE A 278 -1.57 -25.74 -1.97
CA PHE A 278 -1.32 -25.21 -0.63
C PHE A 278 -0.05 -25.83 -0.04
N PRO A 279 0.67 -25.08 0.81
CA PRO A 279 1.73 -25.67 1.60
C PRO A 279 1.17 -26.70 2.58
N PRO A 280 2.02 -27.54 3.20
CA PRO A 280 1.61 -28.41 4.28
C PRO A 280 0.95 -27.65 5.43
N ASP A 281 -0.08 -28.25 6.03
CA ASP A 281 -0.78 -27.68 7.19
C ASP A 281 0.19 -27.43 8.35
N SER A 282 -0.03 -26.33 9.08
CA SER A 282 0.76 -25.99 10.26
C SER A 282 0.58 -27.01 11.38
N ALA A 283 1.69 -27.44 11.99
CA ALA A 283 1.68 -28.29 13.17
C ALA A 283 1.34 -27.50 14.46
N GLU A 284 1.61 -26.19 14.47
CA GLU A 284 1.48 -25.35 15.66
C GLU A 284 0.13 -24.65 15.74
N HIS A 285 -0.45 -24.29 14.58
CA HIS A 285 -1.68 -23.51 14.52
C HIS A 285 -2.77 -24.23 13.76
N SER A 286 -3.81 -24.68 14.48
CA SER A 286 -4.94 -25.38 13.86
C SER A 286 -5.70 -24.54 12.84
N GLY A 287 -5.63 -23.21 12.89
CA GLY A 287 -6.25 -22.31 11.91
C GLY A 287 -5.48 -22.19 10.59
N LEU A 288 -4.21 -22.60 10.55
CA LEU A 288 -3.30 -22.42 9.42
C LEU A 288 -3.22 -23.70 8.57
N ARG A 289 -4.23 -23.90 7.74
CA ARG A 289 -4.38 -25.06 6.87
C ARG A 289 -5.07 -24.73 5.56
N ALA A 290 -4.91 -25.59 4.56
CA ALA A 290 -5.46 -25.39 3.21
C ALA A 290 -6.97 -25.12 3.20
N THR A 291 -7.75 -25.86 3.99
CA THR A 291 -9.21 -25.73 4.02
C THR A 291 -9.68 -24.38 4.58
N VAL A 292 -9.00 -23.86 5.60
CA VAL A 292 -9.34 -22.57 6.24
C VAL A 292 -8.85 -21.40 5.37
N ALA A 293 -7.70 -21.53 4.71
CA ALA A 293 -7.24 -20.57 3.72
C ALA A 293 -8.24 -20.44 2.55
N ARG A 294 -8.71 -21.59 2.03
CA ARG A 294 -9.71 -21.65 0.95
C ARG A 294 -11.05 -21.04 1.37
N ASP A 295 -11.49 -21.29 2.61
CA ASP A 295 -12.70 -20.69 3.17
C ASP A 295 -12.61 -19.15 3.20
N LEU A 296 -11.49 -18.59 3.68
CA LEU A 296 -11.25 -17.14 3.64
C LEU A 296 -11.33 -16.60 2.21
N LEU A 297 -10.66 -17.27 1.28
CA LEU A 297 -10.62 -16.88 -0.12
C LEU A 297 -12.02 -16.86 -0.74
N SER A 298 -12.86 -17.84 -0.38
CA SER A 298 -14.25 -17.91 -0.85
C SER A 298 -15.14 -16.76 -0.35
N LYS A 299 -14.80 -16.19 0.81
CA LYS A 299 -15.49 -15.04 1.40
C LYS A 299 -14.97 -13.70 0.87
N MET A 300 -13.71 -13.64 0.43
CA MET A 300 -13.10 -12.45 -0.18
C MET A 300 -13.43 -12.31 -1.67
N LEU A 301 -13.34 -13.39 -2.44
CA LEU A 301 -13.62 -13.42 -3.88
C LEU A 301 -15.11 -13.61 -4.17
N VAL A 302 -15.91 -12.68 -3.64
CA VAL A 302 -17.37 -12.62 -3.86
C VAL A 302 -17.69 -11.43 -4.76
N ILE A 303 -18.39 -11.69 -5.87
CA ILE A 303 -18.72 -10.66 -6.86
C ILE A 303 -19.60 -9.57 -6.24
N ASP A 304 -20.62 -9.96 -5.49
CA ASP A 304 -21.53 -9.03 -4.85
C ASP A 304 -20.89 -8.40 -3.60
N PRO A 305 -20.64 -7.07 -3.59
CA PRO A 305 -20.01 -6.42 -2.45
C PRO A 305 -20.88 -6.44 -1.17
N ASP A 306 -22.19 -6.66 -1.26
CA ASP A 306 -23.03 -6.76 -0.05
C ASP A 306 -22.96 -8.16 0.59
N LYS A 307 -22.37 -9.14 -0.10
CA LYS A 307 -22.16 -10.53 0.38
C LYS A 307 -20.69 -10.82 0.65
N ARG A 308 -19.79 -9.89 0.29
CA ARG A 308 -18.35 -10.01 0.48
C ARG A 308 -17.98 -9.67 1.92
N ILE A 309 -17.10 -10.48 2.51
CA ILE A 309 -16.59 -10.28 3.86
C ILE A 309 -16.03 -8.87 4.06
N SER A 310 -16.28 -8.29 5.22
CA SER A 310 -15.68 -7.01 5.63
C SER A 310 -14.23 -7.19 6.10
N VAL A 311 -13.50 -6.07 6.27
CA VAL A 311 -12.15 -6.09 6.81
C VAL A 311 -12.12 -6.63 8.24
N ASP A 312 -13.08 -6.23 9.07
CA ASP A 312 -13.16 -6.68 10.47
C ASP A 312 -13.46 -8.18 10.57
N GLU A 313 -14.38 -8.69 9.76
CA GLU A 313 -14.67 -10.13 9.71
C GLU A 313 -13.47 -10.92 9.17
N ALA A 314 -12.72 -10.38 8.20
CA ALA A 314 -11.51 -11.01 7.67
C ALA A 314 -10.39 -11.08 8.71
N LEU A 315 -10.19 -10.03 9.52
CA LEU A 315 -9.24 -10.03 10.63
C LEU A 315 -9.59 -11.05 11.72
N ASN A 316 -10.89 -11.26 11.96
CA ASN A 316 -11.39 -12.27 12.90
C ASN A 316 -11.47 -13.68 12.29
N HIS A 317 -11.14 -13.85 11.01
CA HIS A 317 -11.18 -15.16 10.37
C HIS A 317 -10.13 -16.11 10.98
N PRO A 318 -10.42 -17.41 11.18
CA PRO A 318 -9.46 -18.33 11.83
C PRO A 318 -8.09 -18.43 11.16
N TYR A 319 -8.00 -18.19 9.85
CA TYR A 319 -6.73 -18.15 9.11
C TYR A 319 -5.87 -16.92 9.46
N ILE A 320 -6.47 -15.82 9.92
CA ILE A 320 -5.82 -14.53 10.16
C ILE A 320 -5.70 -14.24 11.66
N ASN A 321 -6.72 -14.59 12.44
CA ASN A 321 -6.88 -14.24 13.84
C ASN A 321 -5.76 -14.78 14.76
N VAL A 322 -4.96 -15.75 14.29
CA VAL A 322 -3.77 -16.23 15.01
C VAL A 322 -2.74 -15.12 15.24
N TRP A 323 -2.76 -14.06 14.42
CA TRP A 323 -1.85 -12.92 14.49
C TRP A 323 -2.46 -11.68 15.15
N TYR A 324 -3.73 -11.74 15.58
CA TYR A 324 -4.48 -10.56 16.00
C TYR A 324 -3.84 -9.88 17.23
N ASP A 325 -3.39 -8.63 17.06
CA ASP A 325 -3.04 -7.74 18.17
C ASP A 325 -3.93 -6.49 18.12
N GLU A 326 -4.62 -6.25 19.22
CA GLU A 326 -5.56 -5.13 19.40
C GLU A 326 -4.93 -3.76 19.10
N ARG A 327 -3.65 -3.57 19.46
CA ARG A 327 -2.94 -2.29 19.28
C ARG A 327 -2.58 -2.03 17.82
N GLU A 328 -2.45 -3.09 17.03
CA GLU A 328 -2.16 -3.01 15.60
C GLU A 328 -3.45 -2.84 14.82
N VAL A 329 -4.48 -3.61 15.16
CA VAL A 329 -5.77 -3.60 14.49
C VAL A 329 -6.56 -2.31 14.79
N ASN A 330 -6.63 -1.92 16.06
CA ASN A 330 -7.39 -0.77 16.55
C ASN A 330 -6.47 0.35 17.07
N GLY A 331 -5.27 0.46 16.49
CA GLY A 331 -4.37 1.59 16.74
C GLY A 331 -5.03 2.95 16.46
N PRO A 332 -4.49 4.04 17.02
CA PRO A 332 -5.09 5.37 16.90
C PRO A 332 -5.28 5.75 15.44
N ALA A 333 -6.52 6.09 15.08
CA ALA A 333 -6.84 6.50 13.71
C ALA A 333 -6.05 7.77 13.32
N PRO A 334 -5.69 7.92 12.04
CA PRO A 334 -5.20 9.19 11.53
C PRO A 334 -6.20 10.32 11.80
N GLY A 335 -5.75 11.56 11.73
CA GLY A 335 -6.68 12.68 11.59
C GLY A 335 -7.59 12.46 10.36
N PRO A 336 -8.81 13.02 10.33
CA PRO A 336 -9.67 12.88 9.16
C PRO A 336 -9.01 13.55 7.95
N TYR A 337 -9.04 12.89 6.80
CA TYR A 337 -8.60 13.50 5.57
C TYR A 337 -9.66 14.49 5.07
N ASP A 338 -9.29 15.74 4.83
CA ASP A 338 -10.21 16.75 4.30
C ASP A 338 -10.47 16.53 2.80
N HIS A 339 -11.52 15.79 2.51
CA HIS A 339 -11.96 15.52 1.15
C HIS A 339 -12.47 16.76 0.40
N ALA A 340 -12.76 17.87 1.09
CA ALA A 340 -13.29 19.08 0.43
C ALA A 340 -12.28 19.70 -0.54
N VAL A 341 -10.97 19.55 -0.28
CA VAL A 341 -9.92 20.01 -1.20
C VAL A 341 -9.94 19.18 -2.48
N ASP A 342 -10.18 17.87 -2.35
CA ASP A 342 -10.28 16.97 -3.49
C ASP A 342 -11.54 17.18 -4.33
N GLU A 343 -12.66 17.55 -3.72
CA GLU A 343 -13.94 17.69 -4.44
C GLU A 343 -14.02 18.97 -5.25
N ARG A 344 -13.25 20.00 -4.87
CA ARG A 344 -13.17 21.26 -5.61
C ARG A 344 -12.39 21.10 -6.92
N GLU A 345 -12.91 21.71 -7.96
CA GLU A 345 -12.17 21.90 -9.20
C GLU A 345 -11.10 22.97 -8.99
N HIS A 346 -9.86 22.62 -9.30
CA HIS A 346 -8.71 23.53 -9.26
C HIS A 346 -7.97 23.43 -10.58
N THR A 347 -7.43 24.57 -11.02
CA THR A 347 -6.46 24.67 -12.10
C THR A 347 -5.13 24.04 -11.70
N VAL A 348 -4.25 23.82 -12.68
CA VAL A 348 -2.90 23.27 -12.41
C VAL A 348 -2.10 24.23 -11.53
N GLU A 349 -2.23 25.53 -11.73
CA GLU A 349 -1.54 26.58 -10.98
C GLU A 349 -2.00 26.64 -9.52
N GLU A 350 -3.29 26.48 -9.27
CA GLU A 350 -3.84 26.37 -7.91
C GLU A 350 -3.32 25.12 -7.20
N TRP A 351 -3.36 23.95 -7.87
CA TRP A 351 -2.77 22.73 -7.31
C TRP A 351 -1.28 22.88 -7.03
N LYS A 352 -0.54 23.49 -7.95
CA LYS A 352 0.89 23.77 -7.80
C LYS A 352 1.15 24.62 -6.55
N THR A 353 0.31 25.62 -6.32
CA THR A 353 0.37 26.47 -5.11
C THR A 353 0.09 25.68 -3.84
N LEU A 354 -0.97 24.85 -3.83
CA LEU A 354 -1.31 24.00 -2.69
C LEU A 354 -0.16 23.04 -2.34
N ILE A 355 0.37 22.32 -3.33
CA ILE A 355 1.48 21.38 -3.14
C ILE A 355 2.72 22.12 -2.64
N TYR A 356 3.05 23.27 -3.22
CA TYR A 356 4.22 24.05 -2.81
C TYR A 356 4.13 24.45 -1.32
N ASN A 357 2.98 24.98 -0.90
CA ASN A 357 2.76 25.39 0.48
C ASN A 357 2.89 24.20 1.43
N GLU A 358 2.26 23.06 1.11
CA GLU A 358 2.34 21.84 1.91
C GLU A 358 3.80 21.36 2.08
N VAL A 359 4.61 21.42 1.02
CA VAL A 359 6.03 20.98 1.03
C VAL A 359 6.87 21.93 1.88
N MET A 360 6.70 23.25 1.68
CA MET A 360 7.41 24.26 2.47
C MET A 360 7.07 24.19 3.96
N GLU A 361 5.79 23.99 4.30
CA GLU A 361 5.35 23.81 5.68
C GLU A 361 5.94 22.55 6.30
N TYR A 362 5.97 21.44 5.56
CA TYR A 362 6.57 20.19 6.03
C TYR A 362 8.08 20.35 6.29
N GLU A 363 8.82 20.93 5.34
CA GLU A 363 10.26 21.21 5.51
C GLU A 363 10.55 22.10 6.74
N ASN A 364 9.70 23.08 7.00
CA ASN A 364 9.89 24.01 8.13
C ASN A 364 9.59 23.34 9.48
N ARG A 365 8.62 22.43 9.53
CA ARG A 365 8.31 21.65 10.74
C ARG A 365 9.42 20.66 11.09
N ASP A 366 10.07 20.05 10.11
CA ASP A 366 11.21 19.16 10.39
C ASP A 366 12.44 19.93 10.87
N LYS A 367 12.73 21.09 10.27
CA LYS A 367 13.81 21.97 10.74
C LYS A 367 13.63 22.46 12.18
N SER A 368 12.39 22.62 12.65
CA SER A 368 12.12 23.01 14.05
C SER A 368 12.21 21.83 15.01
N LYS A 369 11.82 20.62 14.60
CA LYS A 369 12.06 19.39 15.37
C LYS A 369 13.55 19.14 15.58
N ASP A 370 14.37 19.18 14.52
CA ASP A 370 15.82 18.97 14.61
C ASP A 370 16.51 19.97 15.56
N LYS A 371 16.07 21.24 15.55
CA LYS A 371 16.59 22.26 16.49
C LYS A 371 16.20 21.97 17.95
N THR A 372 14.99 21.45 18.16
CA THR A 372 14.50 21.13 19.51
C THR A 372 15.21 19.89 20.08
N SER A 373 15.43 18.86 19.25
CA SER A 373 16.22 17.67 19.58
C SER A 373 17.69 18.01 19.88
N ALA A 374 18.29 18.91 19.10
CA ALA A 374 19.65 19.40 19.33
C ALA A 374 19.78 20.25 20.61
N MET A 375 18.74 20.99 20.99
CA MET A 375 18.70 21.74 22.26
C MET A 375 18.57 20.82 23.48
N GLN A 376 17.82 19.72 23.37
CA GLN A 376 17.65 18.75 24.47
C GLN A 376 18.93 17.92 24.70
N ASN A 377 19.65 17.54 23.64
CA ASN A 377 20.94 16.84 23.76
C ASN A 377 22.08 17.72 24.31
N HIS A 378 21.89 19.03 24.46
CA HIS A 378 22.84 19.93 25.12
C HIS A 378 22.55 20.17 26.61
N ASN A 379 21.42 19.70 27.14
CA ASN A 379 21.04 19.90 28.54
C ASN A 379 21.20 18.67 29.44
N ASP A 380 21.50 17.48 28.90
CA ASP A 380 21.65 16.23 29.68
C ASP A 380 23.10 15.85 30.02
N GLY A 381 24.00 16.83 30.05
CA GLY A 381 25.36 16.68 30.54
C GLY A 381 25.50 16.95 32.04
N GLY A 382 24.73 16.25 32.91
CA GLY A 382 24.91 16.41 34.35
C GLY A 382 23.99 15.60 35.26
N ASN A 383 24.60 14.70 36.04
CA ASN A 383 24.17 14.03 37.29
C ASN A 383 23.36 12.70 37.27
N ASN A 384 24.09 11.68 37.76
CA ASN A 384 23.75 10.68 38.79
C ASN A 384 22.94 9.40 38.47
N MET A 385 23.68 8.28 38.60
CA MET A 385 23.50 7.11 39.49
C MET A 385 22.12 6.42 39.63
N GLU A 386 22.16 5.13 39.25
CA GLU A 386 21.48 3.94 39.81
C GLU A 386 20.10 4.08 40.46
N THR A 387 19.11 3.36 39.91
CA THR A 387 18.38 2.30 40.63
C THR A 387 17.77 1.32 39.62
N GLY A 388 17.88 0.02 39.90
CA GLY A 388 17.37 -1.05 39.06
C GLY A 388 15.89 -1.35 39.30
N ALA A 389 15.20 -1.76 38.23
CA ALA A 389 13.98 -2.54 38.29
C ALA A 389 13.94 -3.49 37.07
N VAL A 390 13.70 -4.76 37.35
CA VAL A 390 13.80 -5.90 36.42
C VAL A 390 12.55 -5.96 35.53
N ASN A 391 12.76 -5.92 34.21
CA ASN A 391 11.73 -6.08 33.18
C ASN A 391 11.29 -7.55 33.06
N ALA A 392 9.98 -7.78 33.18
CA ALA A 392 9.30 -8.98 32.72
C ALA A 392 8.60 -8.66 31.38
N ASP A 393 9.32 -8.74 30.26
CA ASP A 393 8.70 -8.57 28.93
C ASP A 393 9.50 -9.22 27.77
N THR A 394 10.28 -10.27 28.06
CA THR A 394 11.28 -10.82 27.12
C THR A 394 10.88 -12.12 26.42
N ASN A 395 9.67 -12.65 26.65
CA ASN A 395 9.28 -13.97 26.13
C ASN A 395 8.47 -13.95 24.82
N ALA A 396 7.69 -12.90 24.52
CA ALA A 396 6.91 -12.85 23.27
C ALA A 396 7.78 -12.47 22.06
N THR A 397 8.71 -11.52 22.24
CA THR A 397 9.61 -11.05 21.17
C THR A 397 10.71 -12.05 20.81
N ARG A 398 11.07 -12.95 21.74
CA ARG A 398 12.07 -14.00 21.52
C ARG A 398 11.53 -15.16 20.67
N ALA A 399 10.24 -15.48 20.76
CA ALA A 399 9.63 -16.53 19.95
C ALA A 399 9.58 -16.12 18.45
N ALA A 400 9.21 -14.87 18.16
CA ALA A 400 9.20 -14.33 16.79
C ALA A 400 10.62 -14.20 16.19
N ALA A 401 11.61 -13.80 16.99
CA ALA A 401 13.00 -13.71 16.55
C ALA A 401 13.65 -15.09 16.31
N ALA A 402 13.25 -16.13 17.06
CA ALA A 402 13.76 -17.49 16.89
C ALA A 402 13.24 -18.16 15.60
N ALA A 403 11.99 -17.89 15.21
CA ALA A 403 11.45 -18.36 13.93
C ALA A 403 12.11 -17.66 12.72
N ALA A 404 12.43 -16.36 12.85
CA ALA A 404 13.13 -15.60 11.81
C ALA A 404 14.61 -16.02 11.63
N ALA A 405 15.30 -16.40 12.71
CA ALA A 405 16.71 -16.82 12.66
C ALA A 405 16.92 -18.15 11.93
N SER A 406 15.92 -19.05 11.90
CA SER A 406 16.01 -20.28 11.13
C SER A 406 15.81 -20.07 9.62
N ALA A 407 15.30 -18.90 9.21
CA ALA A 407 14.99 -18.55 7.81
C ALA A 407 16.14 -17.83 7.08
N THR A 408 17.10 -17.25 7.79
CA THR A 408 18.22 -16.49 7.18
C THR A 408 19.22 -17.39 6.43
N ASN A 409 19.23 -18.70 6.71
CA ASN A 409 20.12 -19.65 6.03
C ASN A 409 19.67 -20.05 4.61
N ALA A 410 18.46 -19.70 4.18
CA ALA A 410 17.97 -20.06 2.84
C ALA A 410 18.13 -18.95 1.78
N LEU A 411 18.41 -17.71 2.20
CA LEU A 411 18.50 -16.54 1.29
C LEU A 411 19.92 -16.17 0.85
N ASN A 412 20.96 -16.87 1.35
CA ASN A 412 22.37 -16.62 1.00
C ASN A 412 22.98 -17.63 0.03
N HIS A 413 22.20 -18.57 -0.49
CA HIS A 413 22.63 -19.47 -1.56
C HIS A 413 21.53 -19.62 -2.61
N HIS A 414 21.45 -18.66 -3.54
CA HIS A 414 21.39 -18.92 -4.98
C HIS A 414 21.48 -17.63 -5.79
#